data_AF-A0A965AJX8-F1
#
_entry.id   AF-A0A965AJX8-F1
#
_cell.length_a   1.000
_cell.length_b   1.000
_cell.length_c   1.000
_cell.angle_alpha   90.00
_cell.angle_beta   90.00
_cell.angle_gamma   90.00
#
_symmetry.space_group_name_H-M   'P 1'
#
loop_
_entity.id
_entity.type
_entity.pdbx_description
1 polymer ?
#
loop_
_entity_poly.entity_id
_entity_poly.type
_entity_poly.pdbx_seq_one_letter_code
_entity_poly.pdbx_strand_id
1 'polypeptide(L)' 'HGVTQDVQVPGTLRIQQDGNIVINAVFIVALKDYKIKIPKLLWENIAEEVNVKIDFVLQRK' A
#
# COMPACT_ATOMS: atom_id res chain seq x y z
N HIS A 1 5.68 -12.82 -4.10
CA HIS A 1 6.11 -13.86 -5.06
C HIS A 1 7.23 -13.37 -5.99
N GLY A 2 8.35 -12.87 -5.44
CA GLY A 2 9.54 -12.52 -6.23
C GLY A 2 9.40 -11.41 -7.28
N VAL A 3 8.20 -10.85 -7.50
CA VAL A 3 7.96 -9.73 -8.42
C VAL A 3 7.97 -8.43 -7.62
N THR A 4 8.97 -7.60 -7.86
CA THR A 4 9.02 -6.21 -7.40
C THR A 4 8.44 -5.32 -8.50
N GLN A 5 7.61 -4.36 -8.12
CA GLN A 5 7.00 -3.40 -9.03
C GLN A 5 7.10 -1.99 -8.42
N ASP A 6 7.53 -1.04 -9.22
CA ASP A 6 7.47 0.37 -8.84
C ASP A 6 6.05 0.89 -9.04
N VAL A 7 5.52 1.56 -8.03
CA VAL A 7 4.18 2.13 -8.05
C VAL A 7 4.23 3.61 -7.70
N GLN A 8 3.44 4.42 -8.40
CA GLN A 8 3.21 5.82 -8.07
C GLN A 8 1.79 5.96 -7.54
N VAL A 9 1.66 6.42 -6.30
CA VAL A 9 0.37 6.50 -5.61
C VAL A 9 0.21 7.88 -4.98
N PRO A 10 -1.01 8.44 -4.99
CA PRO A 10 -1.26 9.71 -4.31
C PRO A 10 -1.13 9.52 -2.80
N GLY A 11 -0.42 10.44 -2.17
CA GLY A 11 -0.24 10.50 -0.73
C GLY A 11 -0.41 11.93 -0.23
N THR A 12 -0.72 12.06 1.06
CA THR A 12 -0.77 13.34 1.76
C THR A 12 0.42 13.46 2.69
N LEU A 13 1.13 14.59 2.61
CA LEU A 13 2.17 14.97 3.54
C LEU A 13 1.68 16.18 4.35
N ARG A 14 1.83 16.12 5.67
CA ARG A 14 1.51 17.23 6.58
C ARG A 14 2.68 17.51 7.50
N ILE A 15 3.07 18.78 7.61
CA ILE A 15 4.04 19.23 8.61
C ILE A 15 3.25 19.70 9.82
N GLN A 16 3.52 19.09 10.97
CA GLN A 16 2.88 19.43 12.23
C GLN A 16 3.59 20.62 12.91
N GLN A 17 2.90 21.26 13.84
CA GLN A 17 3.41 22.44 14.56
C GLN A 17 4.68 22.12 15.39
N ASP A 18 4.81 20.88 15.87
CA ASP A 18 5.99 20.37 16.58
C ASP A 18 7.18 20.08 15.65
N GLY A 19 7.01 20.26 14.33
CA GLY A 19 8.01 19.98 13.31
C GLY A 19 8.04 18.53 12.84
N ASN A 20 7.16 17.65 13.34
CA ASN A 20 7.03 16.29 12.85
C ASN A 20 6.34 16.27 11.47
N ILE A 21 6.75 15.33 10.62
CA ILE A 21 6.13 15.14 9.30
C ILE A 21 5.27 13.88 9.33
N VAL A 22 3.99 14.02 9.01
CA VAL A 22 3.06 12.89 8.86
C VAL A 22 2.85 12.63 7.38
N ILE A 23 2.99 11.37 6.98
CA ILE A 23 2.78 10.90 5.60
C ILE A 23 1.70 9.83 5.64
N ASN A 24 0.62 10.04 4.88
CA ASN A 24 -0.45 9.05 4.71
C ASN A 24 -0.65 8.74 3.24
N ALA A 25 -0.90 7.48 2.90
CA ALA A 25 -1.39 7.08 1.59
C ALA A 25 -2.33 5.88 1.73
N VAL A 26 -3.34 5.82 0.87
CA VAL A 26 -4.25 4.66 0.78
C VAL A 26 -4.42 4.35 -0.70
N PHE A 27 -4.11 3.12 -1.08
CA PHE A 27 -4.24 2.67 -2.46
C PHE A 27 -4.57 1.19 -2.51
N ILE A 28 -5.12 0.74 -3.63
CA ILE A 28 -5.50 -0.65 -3.86
C ILE A 28 -4.50 -1.28 -4.82
N VAL A 29 -4.13 -2.53 -4.53
CA VAL A 29 -3.28 -3.36 -5.38
C VAL A 29 -4.05 -4.60 -5.79
N ALA A 30 -4.11 -4.89 -7.09
CA ALA A 30 -4.66 -6.15 -7.56
C ALA A 30 -3.59 -7.24 -7.59
N LEU A 31 -3.92 -8.44 -7.09
CA LEU A 31 -3.01 -9.59 -7.06
C LEU A 31 -2.51 -9.98 -8.47
N LYS A 32 -3.35 -9.76 -9.48
CA LYS A 32 -3.03 -10.01 -10.90
C LYS A 32 -1.83 -9.18 -11.39
N ASP A 33 -1.67 -7.95 -10.92
CA ASP A 33 -0.60 -7.03 -11.37
C ASP A 33 0.78 -7.57 -10.95
N TYR A 34 0.80 -8.31 -9.84
CA TYR A 34 1.98 -8.96 -9.28
C TYR A 34 2.13 -10.43 -9.73
N LYS A 35 1.39 -10.84 -10.77
CA LYS A 35 1.38 -12.20 -11.33
C LYS A 35 1.06 -13.29 -10.30
N ILE A 36 0.30 -12.94 -9.26
CA ILE A 36 -0.15 -13.89 -8.24
C ILE A 36 -1.36 -14.63 -8.80
N LYS A 37 -1.19 -15.92 -9.08
CA LYS A 37 -2.27 -16.78 -9.56
C LYS A 37 -3.06 -17.31 -8.36
N ILE A 38 -4.37 -17.06 -8.35
CA ILE A 38 -5.27 -17.63 -7.37
C ILE A 38 -5.70 -19.03 -7.85
N PRO A 39 -5.49 -20.10 -7.06
CA PRO A 39 -5.99 -21.41 -7.40
C PRO A 39 -7.52 -21.41 -7.47
N LYS A 40 -8.11 -22.09 -8.47
CA LYS A 40 -9.57 -22.16 -8.68
C LYS A 40 -10.37 -22.68 -7.49
N LEU A 41 -9.76 -23.42 -6.57
CA LEU A 41 -10.44 -23.91 -5.36
C LEU A 41 -10.55 -22.82 -4.28
N LEU A 42 -9.70 -21.80 -4.34
CA LEU A 42 -9.55 -20.77 -3.30
C LEU A 42 -10.06 -19.39 -3.72
N TRP A 43 -10.55 -19.24 -4.96
CA TRP A 43 -10.98 -17.95 -5.51
C TRP A 43 -12.09 -17.25 -4.70
N GLU A 44 -13.05 -17.99 -4.15
CA GLU A 44 -14.09 -17.43 -3.28
C GLU A 44 -13.56 -17.02 -1.89
N ASN A 45 -12.41 -17.57 -1.48
CA ASN A 45 -11.83 -17.36 -0.15
C ASN A 45 -10.69 -16.33 -0.12
N ILE A 46 -10.27 -15.81 -1.28
CA ILE A 46 -9.12 -14.91 -1.40
C ILE A 46 -9.55 -13.63 -2.11
N ALA A 47 -9.30 -12.48 -1.48
CA ALA A 47 -9.56 -11.18 -2.10
C ALA A 47 -8.59 -10.94 -3.27
N GLU A 48 -9.13 -10.58 -4.44
CA GLU A 48 -8.34 -10.24 -5.64
C GLU A 48 -7.61 -8.89 -5.50
N GLU A 49 -8.10 -8.04 -4.60
CA GLU A 49 -7.61 -6.69 -4.35
C GLU A 49 -7.21 -6.54 -2.88
N VAL A 50 -6.10 -5.86 -2.65
CA VAL A 50 -5.53 -5.59 -1.33
C VAL A 50 -5.49 -4.08 -1.11
N ASN A 51 -6.09 -3.62 -0.02
CA ASN A 51 -6.00 -2.22 0.40
C ASN A 51 -4.70 -2.02 1.21
N VAL A 52 -3.83 -1.17 0.69
CA VAL A 52 -2.57 -0.81 1.32
C VAL A 52 -2.71 0.57 1.94
N LYS A 53 -2.52 0.63 3.27
CA LYS A 53 -2.50 1.85 4.05
C LYS A 53 -1.09 2.14 4.54
N ILE A 54 -0.59 3.33 4.23
CA ILE A 54 0.67 3.86 4.70
C ILE A 54 0.36 4.95 5.73
N ASP A 55 0.93 4.81 6.93
CA ASP A 55 0.89 5.80 8.00
C ASP A 55 2.28 5.94 8.60
N PHE A 56 3.02 6.99 8.22
CA PHE A 56 4.36 7.26 8.73
C PHE A 56 4.42 8.60 9.48
N VAL A 57 5.29 8.64 10.49
CA VAL A 57 5.66 9.86 11.19
C VAL A 57 7.18 9.95 11.20
N LEU A 58 7.72 11.02 10.60
CA LEU A 58 9.12 11.39 10.74
C LEU A 58 9.24 12.40 11.88
N GLN A 59 9.97 12.01 12.93
CA GLN A 59 10.18 12.85 14.09
C GLN A 59 11.38 13.76 13.89
N ARG A 60 11.23 15.04 14.27
CA ARG A 60 12.37 15.96 14.34
C ARG A 60 13.29 15.53 15.47
N LYS A 61 14.58 15.31 15.19
CA LYS A 61 15.62 15.06 16.20
C LYS A 61 15.96 16.32 16.98
#